data_AF-A0AAW8W8F7-F1
#
_entry.id   AF-A0AAW8W8F7-F1
#
_cell.length_a   1.000
_cell.length_b   1.000
_cell.length_c   1.000
_cell.angle_alpha   90.00
_cell.angle_beta   90.00
_cell.angle_gamma   90.00
#
_symmetry.space_group_name_H-M   'P 1'
#
loop_
_entity.id
_entity.type
_entity.pdbx_description
1 polymer ?
#
loop_
_entity_poly.entity_id
_entity_poly.type
_entity_poly.pdbx_seq_one_letter_code
_entity_poly.pdbx_strand_id
1 'polypeptide(L)' 'MEPLIAIILAKVTALPTPHSLIYDLEGLTEHQETELLTQLQAQAPTVKFRLSGRRDRVLEIRKS' A
#
# COMPACT_ATOMS: atom_id res chain seq x y z
N MET A 1 -3.00 -7.23 -11.03
CA MET A 1 -2.71 -6.78 -9.65
C MET A 1 -1.26 -7.02 -9.24
N GLU A 2 -0.69 -8.20 -9.48
CA GLU A 2 0.71 -8.53 -9.15
C GLU A 2 1.77 -7.46 -9.49
N PRO A 3 1.78 -6.80 -10.68
CA PRO A 3 2.81 -5.80 -10.98
C PRO A 3 2.73 -4.55 -10.08
N LEU A 4 1.53 -4.14 -9.65
CA LEU A 4 1.37 -2.97 -8.78
C LEU A 4 1.94 -3.25 -7.38
N ILE A 5 1.71 -4.44 -6.85
CA ILE A 5 2.22 -4.86 -5.54
C ILE A 5 3.75 -4.87 -5.55
N ALA A 6 4.36 -5.47 -6.58
CA ALA A 6 5.80 -5.51 -6.74
C ALA A 6 6.42 -4.09 -6.79
N ILE A 7 5.77 -3.15 -7.50
CA ILE A 7 6.21 -1.75 -7.58
C ILE A 7 6.12 -1.06 -6.21
N ILE A 8 5.00 -1.22 -5.50
CA ILE A 8 4.82 -0.61 -4.17
C ILE A 8 5.87 -1.16 -3.20
N LEU A 9 6.08 -2.47 -3.16
CA LEU A 9 7.06 -3.11 -2.29
C LEU A 9 8.50 -2.68 -2.62
N ALA A 10 8.86 -2.61 -3.90
CA ALA A 10 10.17 -2.12 -4.33
C ALA A 10 10.42 -0.67 -3.87
N LYS A 11 9.40 0.20 -3.95
CA LYS A 11 9.52 1.59 -3.47
C LYS A 11 9.63 1.67 -1.95
N VAL A 12 8.83 0.91 -1.21
CA VAL A 12 8.84 0.91 0.26
C VAL A 12 10.14 0.33 0.83
N THR A 13 10.70 -0.69 0.18
CA THR A 13 11.97 -1.30 0.60
C THR A 13 13.15 -0.37 0.35
N ALA A 14 13.16 0.34 -0.77
CA ALA A 14 14.22 1.27 -1.16
C ALA A 14 14.31 2.55 -0.30
N LEU A 15 13.25 2.90 0.43
CA LEU A 15 13.22 4.14 1.21
C LEU A 15 13.82 3.94 2.63
N PRO A 16 14.65 4.90 3.09
CA PRO A 16 15.22 4.90 4.44
C PRO A 16 14.16 5.22 5.51
N THR A 17 14.20 4.55 6.66
CA THR A 17 13.26 4.76 7.78
C THR A 17 13.59 6.03 8.58
N PRO A 18 12.58 6.77 9.11
CA PRO A 18 11.14 6.58 8.97
C PRO A 18 10.55 7.41 7.81
N HIS A 19 9.72 6.79 6.97
CA HIS A 19 9.01 7.47 5.89
C HIS A 19 7.55 7.01 5.81
N SER A 20 6.71 7.88 5.24
CA SER A 20 5.33 7.58 4.89
C SER A 20 5.12 7.75 3.40
N LEU A 21 4.51 6.76 2.75
CA LEU A 21 4.06 6.86 1.36
C LEU A 21 2.55 6.88 1.31
N ILE A 22 2.00 7.65 0.37
CA ILE A 22 0.57 7.72 0.11
C ILE A 22 0.39 7.41 -1.38
N TYR A 23 -0.38 6.38 -1.70
CA TYR A 23 -0.76 6.05 -3.06
C TYR A 23 -2.24 6.32 -3.24
N ASP A 24 -2.59 7.03 -4.30
CA ASP A 24 -3.97 7.13 -4.76
C ASP A 24 -4.41 5.78 -5.34
N LEU A 25 -5.59 5.32 -4.93
CA LEU A 25 -6.22 4.09 -5.41
C LEU A 25 -7.40 4.39 -6.34
N GLU A 26 -7.50 5.61 -6.87
CA GLU A 26 -8.51 5.98 -7.87
C GLU A 26 -8.60 4.93 -8.99
N GLY A 27 -9.83 4.47 -9.26
CA GLY A 27 -10.12 3.44 -10.26
C GLY A 27 -10.01 1.99 -9.78
N LEU A 28 -9.57 1.73 -8.54
CA LEU A 28 -9.71 0.43 -7.91
C LEU A 28 -11.10 0.28 -7.29
N THR A 29 -11.65 -0.93 -7.38
CA THR A 29 -12.87 -1.32 -6.65
C THR A 29 -12.53 -1.69 -5.21
N GLU A 30 -13.51 -1.61 -4.29
CA GLU A 30 -13.30 -1.99 -2.88
C GLU A 30 -12.75 -3.41 -2.71
N HIS A 31 -13.15 -4.34 -3.60
CA HIS A 31 -12.62 -5.70 -3.61
C HIS A 31 -11.12 -5.71 -3.94
N GLN A 32 -10.71 -4.98 -4.97
CA GLN A 32 -9.30 -4.89 -5.38
C GLN A 32 -8.44 -4.16 -4.35
N GLU A 33 -8.99 -3.14 -3.67
CA GLU A 33 -8.31 -2.47 -2.56
C GLU A 33 -8.05 -3.43 -1.39
N THR A 34 -9.04 -4.24 -1.04
CA THR A 34 -8.95 -5.23 0.04
C THR A 34 -7.96 -6.32 -0.32
N GLU A 35 -7.99 -6.79 -1.56
CA GLU A 35 -7.04 -7.77 -2.10
C GLU A 35 -5.61 -7.21 -2.07
N LEU A 36 -5.41 -5.98 -2.55
CA LEU A 36 -4.14 -5.27 -2.54
C LEU A 36 -3.58 -5.14 -1.11
N LEU A 37 -4.40 -4.69 -0.16
CA LEU A 37 -3.99 -4.54 1.24
C LEU A 37 -3.56 -5.89 1.84
N THR A 38 -4.34 -6.94 1.59
CA THR A 38 -4.09 -8.29 2.10
C THR A 38 -2.77 -8.83 1.56
N GLN A 39 -2.52 -8.70 0.26
CA GLN A 39 -1.27 -9.16 -0.35
C GLN A 39 -0.05 -8.36 0.11
N LEU A 40 -0.17 -7.03 0.26
CA LEU A 40 0.92 -6.19 0.78
C LEU A 40 1.29 -6.57 2.22
N GLN A 41 0.30 -6.78 3.08
CA GLN A 41 0.53 -7.22 4.46
C GLN A 41 1.16 -8.61 4.54
N ALA A 42 0.76 -9.53 3.67
CA ALA A 42 1.33 -10.88 3.62
C ALA A 42 2.81 -10.86 3.18
N GLN A 43 3.17 -10.00 2.22
CA GLN A 43 4.53 -9.93 1.68
C GLN A 43 5.49 -9.04 2.48
N ALA A 44 4.97 -8.05 3.21
CA ALA A 44 5.78 -7.14 4.03
C ALA A 44 5.17 -6.96 5.44
N PRO A 45 5.21 -7.98 6.30
CA PRO A 45 4.54 -7.97 7.61
C PRO A 45 5.11 -6.93 8.59
N THR A 46 6.33 -6.44 8.34
CA THR A 46 6.99 -5.40 9.15
C THR A 46 6.57 -3.98 8.76
N VAL A 47 5.87 -3.81 7.63
CA VAL A 47 5.40 -2.53 7.12
C VAL A 47 3.93 -2.35 7.49
N LYS A 48 3.57 -1.17 7.99
CA LYS A 48 2.17 -0.84 8.30
C LYS A 48 1.49 -0.26 7.06
N PHE A 49 0.51 -0.98 6.53
CA PHE A 49 -0.36 -0.54 5.43
C PHE A 49 -1.75 -0.20 5.96
N ARG A 50 -2.32 0.93 5.52
CA ARG A 50 -3.67 1.37 5.91
C ARG A 50 -4.40 1.99 4.72
N LEU A 51 -5.66 1.61 4.54
CA LEU A 51 -6.57 2.31 3.65
C LEU A 51 -7.21 3.49 4.40
N SER A 52 -7.15 4.68 3.79
CA SER A 52 -7.70 5.92 4.32
C SER A 52 -8.49 6.66 3.24
N GLY A 53 -9.41 7.54 3.66
CA GLY A 53 -10.16 8.40 2.75
C GLY A 53 -11.54 7.87 2.37
N ARG A 54 -12.57 8.71 2.55
CA ARG A 54 -13.99 8.41 2.27
C ARG A 54 -14.41 8.74 0.84
N ARG A 55 -13.67 9.62 0.15
CA ARG A 55 -13.90 10.06 -1.24
C ARG A 55 -12.72 9.67 -2.12
N ASP A 56 -11.50 10.00 -1.68
CA ASP A 56 -10.26 9.59 -2.34
C ASP A 56 -9.65 8.44 -1.54
N ARG A 57 -9.82 7.21 -2.04
CA ARG A 57 -9.27 6.02 -1.39
C ARG A 57 -7.76 6.05 -1.57
N VAL A 58 -7.03 6.14 -0.47
CA VAL A 58 -5.56 6.15 -0.49
C VAL A 58 -4.99 5.01 0.33
N LEU A 59 -3.88 4.46 -0.13
CA LEU A 59 -3.04 3.53 0.63
C LEU A 59 -1.92 4.30 1.31
N GLU A 60 -2.02 4.43 2.63
CA GLU A 60 -0.95 4.89 3.49
C GLU A 60 0.00 3.74 3.85
N ILE A 61 1.30 3.99 3.74
CA ILE A 61 2.34 3.03 4.08
C ILE A 61 3.30 3.70 5.06
N ARG A 62 3.47 3.11 6.24
CA ARG A 62 4.41 3.61 7.27
C ARG A 62 5.44 2.55 7.58
N LYS A 63 6.71 2.90 7.38
CA LYS A 63 7.86 2.07 7.76
C LYS A 63 8.49 2.68 9.01
N SER A 64 8.42 1.94 10.11
CA SER A 64 8.96 2.34 11.44
C SER A 64 10.39 1.86 11.58
#